data_AF-A0A8T2Z9G7-F1
#
_entry.id   AF-A0A8T2Z9G7-F1
#
_cell.length_a   1.000
_cell.length_b   1.000
_cell.length_c   1.000
_cell.angle_alpha   90.00
_cell.angle_beta   90.00
_cell.angle_gamma   90.00
#
_symmetry.space_group_name_H-M   'P 1'
#
loop_
_entity.id
_entity.type
_entity.pdbx_description
1 polymer ?
#
loop_
_entity_poly.entity_id
_entity_poly.type
_entity_poly.pdbx_seq_one_letter_code
_entity_poly.pdbx_strand_id
1 'polypeptide(L)'
;MQAQKEAPTDMQCKDKFLLQSVKTNDGVSAKDINAEMFSKEAGHHVEECKLRVLYVSPPQPPSPVQEGSEEGSSPRGSVSDNGNVTGTDLSTATRPFVERLEPQEKSLEARALISKLTDEKNNAIQQNNKLRQELELLRHQGNKNRGGVSIMFVIFVGLLGIFLGYLVKKT
;
A
#
# COMPACT_ATOMS: atom_id res chain seq x y z
N MET A 1 25.31 4.14 10.76
CA MET A 1 24.55 5.41 10.70
C MET A 1 24.36 5.93 12.11
N GLN A 2 24.59 7.23 12.33
CA GLN A 2 24.39 7.84 13.64
C GLN A 2 22.96 8.38 13.73
N ALA A 3 22.28 8.13 14.85
CA ALA A 3 20.93 8.65 15.05
C ALA A 3 20.97 10.17 15.27
N GLN A 4 20.12 10.89 14.53
CA GLN A 4 19.89 12.30 14.74
C GLN A 4 19.07 12.52 16.01
N LYS A 5 19.51 13.43 16.87
CA LYS A 5 18.83 13.74 18.13
C LYS A 5 17.79 14.87 18.01
N GLU A 6 17.98 15.78 17.07
CA GLU A 6 17.12 16.96 16.87
C GLU A 6 17.12 17.38 15.39
N ALA A 7 15.98 17.89 14.90
CA ALA A 7 15.81 18.29 13.50
C ALA A 7 16.66 19.55 13.18
N PRO A 8 17.23 19.67 11.96
CA PRO A 8 18.05 20.83 11.60
C PRO A 8 17.16 22.06 11.43
N THR A 9 17.68 23.25 11.78
CA THR A 9 16.91 24.51 11.73
C THR A 9 16.41 24.87 10.32
N ASP A 10 17.18 24.52 9.29
CA ASP A 10 16.81 24.74 7.89
C ASP A 10 15.90 23.64 7.32
N MET A 11 15.62 22.58 8.09
CA MET A 11 14.89 21.38 7.68
C MET A 11 15.44 20.77 6.38
N GLN A 12 16.74 20.93 6.12
CA GLN A 12 17.39 20.35 4.95
C GLN A 12 18.32 19.21 5.36
N CYS A 13 18.24 18.11 4.62
CA CYS A 13 19.19 17.02 4.72
C CYS A 13 20.03 16.98 3.44
N LYS A 14 21.36 17.00 3.58
CA LYS A 14 22.28 16.81 2.45
C LYS A 14 22.64 15.34 2.24
N ASP A 15 22.21 14.46 3.16
CA ASP A 15 22.50 13.04 3.10
C ASP A 15 21.82 12.40 1.88
N LYS A 16 22.53 11.42 1.33
CA LYS A 16 22.08 10.59 0.22
C LYS A 16 22.30 9.15 0.60
N PHE A 17 21.29 8.32 0.41
CA PHE A 17 21.42 6.87 0.51
C PHE A 17 21.60 6.29 -0.87
N LEU A 18 22.49 5.32 -0.98
CA LEU A 18 22.60 4.46 -2.14
C LEU A 18 22.02 3.11 -1.74
N LEU A 19 20.92 2.72 -2.38
CA LEU A 19 20.40 1.38 -2.31
C LEU A 19 20.98 0.59 -3.49
N GLN A 20 21.62 -0.53 -3.20
CA GLN A 20 22.11 -1.47 -4.21
C GLN A 20 21.34 -2.78 -4.08
N SER A 21 20.87 -3.32 -5.20
CA SER A 21 20.16 -4.60 -5.27
C SER A 21 20.76 -5.47 -6.36
N VAL A 22 20.82 -6.77 -6.08
CA VAL A 22 21.35 -7.81 -6.96
C VAL A 22 20.37 -8.96 -7.00
N LYS A 23 20.17 -9.53 -8.19
CA LYS A 23 19.40 -10.76 -8.34
C LYS A 23 20.25 -11.95 -7.94
N THR A 24 19.80 -12.70 -6.95
CA THR A 24 20.42 -13.95 -6.52
C THR A 24 19.68 -15.16 -7.07
N ASN A 25 20.34 -16.33 -7.05
CA ASN A 25 19.70 -17.60 -7.39
C ASN A 25 18.90 -18.15 -6.20
N ASP A 26 17.93 -19.02 -6.48
CA ASP A 26 17.15 -19.70 -5.44
C ASP A 26 18.07 -20.55 -4.55
N GLY A 27 17.88 -20.48 -3.24
CA GLY A 27 18.67 -21.23 -2.24
C GLY A 27 19.92 -20.52 -1.72
N VAL A 28 20.23 -19.30 -2.19
CA VAL A 28 21.28 -18.46 -1.61
C VAL A 28 20.94 -18.12 -0.16
N SER A 29 21.87 -18.40 0.76
CA SER A 29 21.72 -18.10 2.18
C SER A 29 22.46 -16.82 2.56
N ALA A 30 22.18 -16.26 3.74
CA ALA A 30 22.85 -15.05 4.22
C ALA A 30 24.38 -15.21 4.36
N LYS A 31 24.89 -16.45 4.45
CA LYS A 31 26.33 -16.75 4.55
C LYS A 31 27.05 -16.63 3.21
N ASP A 32 26.31 -16.79 2.12
CA ASP A 32 26.86 -16.74 0.77
C ASP A 32 26.92 -15.29 0.24
N ILE A 33 26.26 -14.35 0.93
CA ILE A 33 26.25 -12.93 0.59
C ILE A 33 27.64 -12.33 0.88
N ASN A 34 28.32 -11.90 -0.16
CA ASN A 34 29.63 -11.25 -0.08
C ASN A 34 29.61 -9.89 -0.82
N ALA A 35 30.68 -9.10 -0.67
CA ALA A 35 30.80 -7.80 -1.33
C ALA A 35 30.96 -7.92 -2.87
N GLU A 36 31.51 -9.03 -3.35
CA GLU A 36 31.75 -9.29 -4.77
C GLU A 36 30.43 -9.37 -5.54
N MET A 37 29.36 -9.92 -4.95
CA MET A 37 28.03 -9.95 -5.57
C MET A 37 27.51 -8.56 -5.98
N PHE A 38 27.96 -7.50 -5.30
CA PHE A 38 27.58 -6.10 -5.56
C PHE A 38 28.60 -5.35 -6.43
N SER A 39 29.62 -6.01 -6.97
CA SER A 39 30.58 -5.44 -7.91
C SER A 39 30.06 -5.52 -9.34
N LYS A 40 30.03 -4.38 -10.05
CA LYS A 40 29.67 -4.33 -11.48
C LYS A 40 30.82 -4.83 -12.36
N GLU A 41 32.05 -4.69 -11.89
CA GLU A 41 33.28 -5.12 -12.58
C GLU A 41 33.34 -6.65 -12.75
N ALA A 42 32.77 -7.39 -11.80
CA ALA A 42 32.64 -8.85 -11.86
C ALA A 42 31.55 -9.33 -12.86
N GLY A 43 30.88 -8.41 -13.56
CA GLY A 43 29.84 -8.73 -14.54
C GLY A 43 28.45 -8.96 -13.93
N HIS A 44 28.25 -8.69 -12.65
CA HIS A 44 26.94 -8.80 -12.00
C HIS A 44 26.02 -7.64 -12.39
N HIS A 45 24.73 -7.96 -12.55
CA HIS A 45 23.71 -6.94 -12.73
C HIS A 45 23.33 -6.34 -11.36
N VAL A 46 23.92 -5.19 -11.05
CA VAL A 46 23.67 -4.43 -9.82
C VAL A 46 22.80 -3.22 -10.16
N GLU A 47 21.57 -3.23 -9.64
CA GLU A 47 20.67 -2.09 -9.70
C GLU A 47 20.98 -1.10 -8.58
N GLU A 48 21.01 0.19 -8.90
CA GLU A 48 21.35 1.24 -7.94
C GLU A 48 20.27 2.32 -7.90
N CYS A 49 19.80 2.65 -6.71
CA CYS A 49 18.83 3.71 -6.49
C CYS A 49 19.36 4.72 -5.47
N LYS A 50 19.49 5.98 -5.90
CA LYS A 50 19.93 7.08 -5.03
C LYS A 50 18.73 7.75 -4.39
N LEU A 51 18.60 7.63 -3.08
CA LEU A 51 17.54 8.21 -2.29
C LEU A 51 18.03 9.50 -1.62
N ARG A 52 17.20 10.54 -1.67
CA ARG A 52 17.43 11.80 -0.95
C ARG A 52 16.59 11.81 0.32
N VAL A 53 17.11 12.42 1.37
CA VAL A 53 16.39 12.62 2.62
C VAL A 53 15.63 13.95 2.56
N LEU A 54 14.36 13.92 2.96
CA LEU A 54 13.51 15.09 3.07
C LEU A 54 12.98 15.17 4.51
N TYR A 55 13.17 16.31 5.17
CA TYR A 55 12.46 16.58 6.42
C TYR A 55 11.11 17.21 6.10
N VAL A 56 10.10 16.81 6.86
CA VAL A 56 8.75 17.36 6.78
C VAL A 56 8.34 17.84 8.15
N SER A 57 7.72 19.01 8.21
CA SER A 57 7.17 19.52 9.46
C SER A 57 6.03 18.63 9.94
N PRO A 58 5.90 18.41 11.26
CA PRO A 58 4.75 17.69 11.80
C PRO A 58 3.43 18.37 11.37
N PRO A 59 2.36 17.60 11.11
CA PRO A 59 1.07 18.19 10.80
C PRO A 59 0.60 19.08 11.95
N GLN A 60 0.09 20.26 11.61
CA GLN A 60 -0.38 21.23 12.59
C GLN A 60 -1.59 20.66 13.34
N PRO A 61 -1.64 20.76 14.68
CA PRO A 61 -2.80 20.30 15.43
C PRO A 61 -4.06 21.07 14.98
N PRO A 62 -5.24 20.42 14.98
CA PRO A 62 -6.48 21.11 14.65
C PRO A 62 -6.65 22.30 15.59
N SER A 63 -6.86 23.49 15.03
CA SER A 63 -7.06 24.71 15.81
C SER A 63 -8.18 24.50 16.82
N PRO A 64 -8.00 24.87 18.11
CA PRO A 64 -9.07 24.78 19.10
C PRO A 64 -10.30 25.53 18.58
N VAL A 65 -11.34 24.77 18.27
CA VAL A 65 -12.64 25.34 17.91
C VAL A 65 -13.12 26.06 19.15
N GLN A 66 -13.33 27.37 19.08
CA GLN A 66 -13.96 28.13 20.15
C GLN A 66 -15.33 27.50 20.41
N GLU A 67 -15.46 26.77 21.53
CA GLU A 67 -16.76 26.44 22.09
C GLU A 67 -17.43 27.77 22.41
N GLY A 68 -18.51 28.06 21.69
CA GLY A 68 -19.29 29.27 21.88
C GLY A 68 -19.88 29.26 23.28
N SER A 69 -19.34 30.12 24.16
CA SER A 69 -19.99 30.45 25.41
C SER A 69 -21.22 31.29 25.08
N GLU A 70 -22.37 30.64 24.98
CA GLU A 70 -23.69 31.25 24.98
C GLU A 70 -23.99 31.85 26.36
N GLU A 71 -23.41 32.99 26.71
CA GLU A 71 -24.01 33.81 27.78
C GLU A 71 -23.76 35.29 27.54
N GLY A 72 -24.87 36.01 27.44
CA GLY A 72 -24.98 37.28 26.74
C GLY A 72 -24.35 38.47 27.47
N SER A 73 -23.94 39.44 26.66
CA SER A 73 -24.12 40.85 26.97
C SER A 73 -24.08 41.70 25.69
N SER A 74 -24.94 42.71 25.64
CA SER A 74 -25.23 43.64 24.54
C SER A 74 -25.37 45.04 25.15
N PRO A 75 -25.26 46.18 24.43
CA PRO A 75 -24.33 46.56 23.36
C PRO A 75 -23.73 47.98 23.57
N ARG A 76 -23.00 48.46 22.55
CA ARG A 76 -22.55 49.84 22.24
C ARG A 76 -21.21 50.33 22.80
N GLY A 77 -20.26 50.45 21.87
CA GLY A 77 -19.85 51.78 21.42
C GLY A 77 -18.35 52.03 21.39
N SER A 78 -17.72 51.85 20.23
CA SER A 78 -16.80 52.86 19.68
C SER A 78 -16.48 52.55 18.21
N VAL A 79 -16.65 53.60 17.41
CA VAL A 79 -16.35 53.70 15.99
C VAL A 79 -14.83 53.83 15.83
N SER A 80 -14.24 53.06 14.92
CA SER A 80 -13.07 53.53 14.17
C SER A 80 -13.21 53.06 12.73
N ASP A 81 -13.40 54.06 11.86
CA ASP A 81 -13.38 53.98 10.42
C ASP A 81 -11.94 53.85 9.91
N ASN A 82 -11.84 53.46 8.64
CA ASN A 82 -10.70 53.52 7.70
C ASN A 82 -9.88 52.23 7.46
N GLY A 83 -10.51 51.30 6.72
CA GLY A 83 -10.11 51.01 5.33
C GLY A 83 -8.92 50.07 5.06
N ASN A 84 -9.16 48.76 5.07
CA ASN A 84 -8.59 47.81 4.08
C ASN A 84 -9.66 47.66 2.94
N VAL A 85 -9.36 47.35 1.68
CA VAL A 85 -8.89 46.08 1.09
C VAL A 85 -8.48 46.34 -0.37
N THR A 86 -7.71 45.38 -0.90
CA THR A 86 -7.43 45.00 -2.31
C THR A 86 -6.08 45.50 -2.78
N GLY A 87 -5.20 44.67 -3.32
CA GLY A 87 -5.24 43.27 -3.68
C GLY A 87 -4.03 43.03 -4.58
N THR A 88 -3.39 41.86 -4.46
CA THR A 88 -2.59 41.19 -5.50
C THR A 88 -1.71 42.07 -6.40
N ASP A 89 -0.38 41.93 -6.29
CA ASP A 89 0.33 41.55 -7.51
C ASP A 89 1.64 40.80 -7.30
N LEU A 90 1.71 39.71 -8.04
CA LEU A 90 2.81 38.82 -8.34
C LEU A 90 3.73 39.51 -9.35
N SER A 91 5.01 39.73 -9.03
CA SER A 91 6.12 39.56 -10.00
C SER A 91 7.46 40.02 -9.46
N THR A 92 8.51 39.43 -10.04
CA THR A 92 9.93 39.80 -9.99
C THR A 92 10.70 39.00 -8.94
N ALA A 93 11.53 38.00 -9.25
CA ALA A 93 12.31 37.78 -10.46
C ALA A 93 12.59 36.29 -10.68
N THR A 94 12.11 35.75 -11.81
CA THR A 94 12.73 34.58 -12.44
C THR A 94 13.67 35.10 -13.51
N ARG A 95 14.98 34.96 -13.31
CA ARG A 95 15.95 35.07 -14.41
C ARG A 95 16.05 33.72 -15.12
N PRO A 96 16.03 33.68 -16.47
CA PRO A 96 16.01 32.46 -17.24
C PRO A 96 17.45 31.97 -17.47
N PHE A 97 17.75 30.75 -17.03
CA PHE A 97 18.94 30.02 -17.48
C PHE A 97 18.47 28.72 -18.13
N VAL A 98 18.50 28.78 -19.47
CA VAL A 98 18.59 27.69 -20.45
C VAL A 98 18.59 26.27 -19.87
N GLU A 99 17.43 25.60 -19.88
CA GLU A 99 17.27 24.15 -20.19
C GLU A 99 15.77 23.81 -20.32
N ARG A 100 15.12 24.42 -21.31
CA ARG A 100 13.69 24.28 -21.61
C ARG A 100 13.47 23.24 -22.71
N LEU A 101 13.47 21.93 -22.40
CA LEU A 101 12.70 20.95 -23.19
C LEU A 101 12.57 19.56 -22.53
N GLU A 102 13.47 19.17 -21.63
CA GLU A 102 13.54 17.79 -21.10
C GLU A 102 12.72 17.40 -19.82
N PRO A 103 12.16 18.31 -19.00
CA PRO A 103 11.45 17.89 -17.78
C PRO A 103 10.02 17.36 -17.99
N GLN A 104 9.35 17.76 -19.09
CA GLN A 104 7.92 17.47 -19.28
C GLN A 104 7.70 16.06 -19.82
N GLU A 105 8.56 15.57 -20.73
CA GLU A 105 8.45 14.23 -21.29
C GLU A 105 8.68 13.14 -20.24
N LYS A 106 9.70 13.29 -19.39
CA LYS A 106 9.95 12.40 -18.23
C LYS A 106 8.77 12.37 -17.25
N SER A 107 8.08 13.49 -17.09
CA SER A 107 6.86 13.58 -16.27
C SER A 107 5.68 12.85 -16.91
N LEU A 108 5.52 12.94 -18.23
CA LEU A 108 4.48 12.21 -18.98
C LEU A 108 4.77 10.70 -19.01
N GLU A 109 6.02 10.29 -19.20
CA GLU A 109 6.44 8.89 -19.12
C GLU A 109 6.23 8.32 -17.71
N ALA A 110 6.61 9.06 -16.67
CA ALA A 110 6.36 8.66 -15.28
C ALA A 110 4.86 8.53 -14.99
N ARG A 111 4.03 9.45 -15.48
CA ARG A 111 2.56 9.36 -15.34
C ARG A 111 1.98 8.18 -16.11
N ALA A 112 2.49 7.88 -17.30
CA ALA A 112 2.08 6.72 -18.08
C ALA A 112 2.47 5.40 -17.38
N LEU A 113 3.67 5.32 -16.82
CA LEU A 113 4.13 4.20 -16.00
C LEU A 113 3.27 4.02 -14.75
N ILE A 114 2.96 5.10 -14.04
CA ILE A 114 2.07 5.07 -12.86
C ILE A 114 0.66 4.62 -13.25
N SER A 115 0.11 5.12 -14.37
CA SER A 115 -1.20 4.69 -14.88
C SER A 115 -1.18 3.20 -15.19
N LYS A 116 -0.18 2.74 -15.94
CA LYS A 116 -0.04 1.32 -16.30
C LYS A 116 0.09 0.43 -15.07
N LEU A 117 0.93 0.80 -14.10
CA LEU A 117 1.09 0.07 -12.84
C LEU A 117 -0.20 0.07 -12.00
N THR A 118 -0.96 1.17 -12.02
CA THR A 118 -2.26 1.26 -11.34
C THR A 118 -3.28 0.32 -11.97
N ASP A 119 -3.33 0.28 -13.31
CA ASP A 119 -4.21 -0.61 -14.06
C ASP A 119 -3.83 -2.08 -13.86
N GLU A 120 -2.54 -2.41 -13.91
CA GLU A 120 -2.04 -3.77 -13.62
C GLU A 120 -2.33 -4.19 -12.18
N LYS A 121 -2.16 -3.29 -11.19
CA LYS A 121 -2.54 -3.55 -9.79
C LYS A 121 -4.03 -3.83 -9.67
N ASN A 122 -4.88 -3.02 -10.29
CA ASN A 122 -6.33 -3.20 -10.23
C ASN A 122 -6.75 -4.53 -10.87
N ASN A 123 -6.14 -4.89 -12.01
CA ASN A 123 -6.36 -6.17 -12.67
C ASN A 123 -5.93 -7.34 -11.75
N ALA A 124 -4.73 -7.27 -11.16
CA ALA A 124 -4.25 -8.29 -10.23
C ALA A 124 -5.16 -8.46 -9.01
N ILE A 125 -5.66 -7.35 -8.43
CA ILE A 125 -6.64 -7.38 -7.34
C ILE A 125 -7.93 -8.07 -7.79
N GLN A 126 -8.44 -7.74 -8.98
CA GLN A 126 -9.65 -8.33 -9.53
C GLN A 126 -9.49 -9.86 -9.74
N GLN A 127 -8.37 -10.30 -10.32
CA GLN A 127 -8.07 -11.72 -10.46
C GLN A 127 -7.94 -12.42 -9.10
N ASN A 128 -7.28 -11.78 -8.13
CA ASN A 128 -7.14 -12.34 -6.78
C ASN A 128 -8.49 -12.51 -6.09
N ASN A 129 -9.39 -11.52 -6.22
CA ASN A 129 -10.74 -11.59 -5.68
C ASN A 129 -11.54 -12.73 -6.33
N LYS A 130 -11.43 -12.91 -7.66
CA LYS A 130 -12.07 -14.03 -8.35
C LYS A 130 -11.54 -15.38 -7.86
N LEU A 131 -10.22 -15.53 -7.75
CA LEU A 131 -9.61 -16.76 -7.24
C LEU A 131 -10.04 -17.05 -5.80
N ARG A 132 -10.13 -16.02 -4.94
CA ARG A 132 -10.66 -16.16 -3.58
C ARG A 132 -12.09 -16.68 -3.58
N GLN A 133 -12.94 -16.19 -4.49
CA GLN A 133 -14.32 -16.65 -4.65
C GLN A 133 -14.37 -18.11 -5.13
N GLU A 134 -13.55 -18.50 -6.09
CA GLU A 134 -13.45 -19.89 -6.56
C GLU A 134 -12.95 -20.83 -5.45
N LEU A 135 -11.96 -20.40 -4.67
CA LEU A 135 -11.47 -21.14 -3.50
C LEU A 135 -12.53 -21.29 -2.42
N GLU A 136 -13.34 -20.25 -2.17
CA GLU A 136 -14.44 -20.32 -1.22
C GLU A 136 -15.51 -21.32 -1.66
N LEU A 137 -15.88 -21.32 -2.95
CA LEU A 137 -16.83 -22.28 -3.51
C LEU A 137 -16.30 -23.71 -3.43
N LEU A 138 -15.04 -23.94 -3.82
CA LEU A 138 -14.39 -25.25 -3.72
C LEU A 138 -14.25 -25.71 -2.26
N ARG A 139 -13.99 -24.79 -1.34
CA ARG A 139 -13.95 -25.08 0.10
C ARG A 139 -15.32 -25.50 0.61
N HIS A 140 -16.40 -24.80 0.25
CA HIS A 140 -17.76 -25.18 0.65
C HIS A 140 -18.20 -26.50 0.03
N GLN A 141 -17.84 -26.76 -1.23
CA GLN A 141 -18.11 -28.04 -1.91
C GLN A 141 -17.27 -29.19 -1.33
N GLY A 142 -16.01 -28.93 -0.98
CA GLY A 142 -15.14 -29.88 -0.28
C GLY A 142 -15.61 -30.19 1.14
N ASN A 143 -16.23 -29.22 1.82
CA ASN A 143 -16.82 -29.42 3.15
C ASN A 143 -18.14 -30.20 3.10
N LYS A 144 -18.88 -30.15 1.98
CA LYS A 144 -20.10 -30.95 1.76
C LYS A 144 -19.81 -32.45 1.58
N ASN A 145 -18.57 -32.81 1.25
CA ASN A 145 -18.10 -34.19 1.12
C ASN A 145 -17.25 -34.66 2.32
N ARG A 146 -17.11 -33.84 3.38
CA ARG A 146 -16.31 -34.19 4.55
C ARG A 146 -17.18 -34.53 5.75
N GLY A 147 -17.26 -35.82 6.03
CA GLY A 147 -17.37 -36.31 7.40
C GLY A 147 -18.68 -36.99 7.77
N GLY A 148 -18.82 -38.26 7.40
CA GLY A 148 -19.85 -39.15 7.96
C GLY A 148 -20.07 -40.37 7.09
N VAL A 149 -20.47 -41.49 7.70
CA VAL A 149 -20.98 -42.64 6.96
C VAL A 149 -22.15 -42.14 6.10
N SER A 150 -22.09 -42.36 4.79
CA SER A 150 -23.17 -41.93 3.88
C SER A 150 -24.50 -42.44 4.39
N ILE A 151 -25.49 -41.56 4.58
CA ILE A 151 -26.85 -41.95 5.04
C ILE A 151 -27.42 -43.05 4.14
N MET A 152 -27.11 -43.01 2.84
CA MET A 152 -27.46 -44.07 1.90
C MET A 152 -26.85 -45.43 2.29
N PHE A 153 -25.58 -45.47 2.72
CA PHE A 153 -24.93 -46.69 3.19
C PHE A 153 -25.62 -47.27 4.43
N VAL A 154 -26.02 -46.42 5.39
CA VAL A 154 -26.76 -46.86 6.58
C VAL A 154 -28.11 -47.48 6.19
N ILE A 155 -28.83 -46.87 5.26
CA ILE A 155 -30.10 -47.39 4.74
C ILE A 155 -29.89 -48.75 4.04
N PHE A 156 -28.87 -48.87 3.18
CA PHE A 156 -28.55 -50.13 2.49
C PHE A 156 -28.24 -51.27 3.47
N VAL A 157 -27.39 -51.03 4.48
CA VAL A 157 -27.05 -52.05 5.48
C VAL A 157 -28.27 -52.44 6.31
N GLY A 158 -29.12 -51.49 6.69
CA GLY A 158 -30.37 -51.76 7.40
C GLY A 158 -31.34 -52.63 6.59
N LEU A 159 -31.54 -52.31 5.31
CA LEU A 159 -32.39 -53.09 4.41
C LEU A 159 -31.83 -54.50 4.19
N LEU A 160 -30.52 -54.64 4.00
CA LEU A 160 -29.87 -55.96 3.89
C LEU A 160 -30.08 -56.80 5.15
N GLY A 161 -29.98 -56.20 6.34
CA GLY A 161 -30.26 -56.88 7.61
C GLY A 161 -31.71 -57.35 7.74
N ILE A 162 -32.67 -56.50 7.35
CA ILE A 162 -34.10 -56.88 7.33
C ILE A 162 -34.34 -58.00 6.32
N PHE A 163 -33.73 -57.93 5.15
CA PHE A 163 -33.89 -58.93 4.10
C PHE A 163 -33.32 -60.29 4.51
N LEU A 164 -32.09 -60.31 5.06
CA LEU A 164 -31.48 -61.52 5.63
C LEU A 164 -32.30 -62.07 6.81
N GLY A 165 -32.76 -61.20 7.71
CA GLY A 165 -33.60 -61.61 8.84
C GLY A 165 -34.94 -62.21 8.39
N TYR A 166 -35.54 -61.68 7.34
CA TYR A 166 -36.76 -62.24 6.75
C TYR A 166 -36.51 -63.60 6.08
N LEU A 167 -35.39 -63.76 5.37
CA LEU A 167 -34.98 -65.03 4.76
C LEU A 167 -34.75 -66.13 5.80
N VAL A 168 -34.05 -65.82 6.90
CA VAL A 168 -33.81 -66.78 8.00
C VAL A 168 -35.10 -67.13 8.74
N LYS A 169 -36.05 -66.19 8.87
CA LYS A 169 -37.34 -66.45 9.51
C LYS A 169 -38.32 -67.24 8.62
N LYS A 170 -38.17 -67.14 7.29
CA LYS A 170 -39.06 -67.79 6.32
C LYS A 170 -38.58 -69.20 5.92
N THR A 171 -37.30 -69.49 6.15
CA THR A 171 -36.72 -70.84 6.04
C THR A 171 -36.94 -71.59 7.34
#